data_AF-A0A6G8NLR9-F1
#
_entry.id   AF-A0A6G8NLR9-F1
#
_cell.length_a   1.000
_cell.length_b   1.000
_cell.length_c   1.000
_cell.angle_alpha   90.00
_cell.angle_beta   90.00
_cell.angle_gamma   90.00
#
_symmetry.space_group_name_H-M   'P 1'
#
loop_
_entity.id
_entity.type
_entity.pdbx_description
1 polymer ?
#
loop_
_entity_poly.entity_id
_entity_poly.type
_entity_poly.pdbx_seq_one_letter_code
_entity_poly.pdbx_strand_id
1 'polypeptide(L)'
;MRREEVAAATRNQMKIVREAAGGNQQLWELAVLGKGRKRRTVFFSERVVDALRAHWADRGHDFDDEISYLAVISAVVVPATHSAKKKHLDTRGELTGSGLAPASIYLLLTTILERIAKDKSLPLTAVERELLCRVAPHVLRHTWATDAVARKMPLDVVHFG
;
A
#
# COMPACT_ATOMS: atom_id res chain seq x y z
N MET A 1 -6.17 2.25 -6.57
CA MET A 1 -5.99 0.78 -6.53
C MET A 1 -7.06 0.18 -5.62
N ARG A 2 -7.62 -0.99 -5.95
CA ARG A 2 -8.62 -1.70 -5.13
C ARG A 2 -7.94 -2.52 -4.04
N ARG A 3 -8.65 -2.82 -2.94
CA ARG A 3 -8.13 -3.69 -1.87
C ARG A 3 -7.58 -5.04 -2.35
N GLU A 4 -8.25 -5.67 -3.31
CA GLU A 4 -7.88 -6.97 -3.87
C GLU A 4 -6.57 -6.87 -4.66
N GLU A 5 -6.39 -5.75 -5.37
CA GLU A 5 -5.19 -5.44 -6.15
C GLU A 5 -3.99 -5.19 -5.20
N VAL A 6 -4.20 -4.48 -4.08
CA VAL A 6 -3.16 -4.30 -3.05
C VAL A 6 -2.78 -5.62 -2.40
N ALA A 7 -3.76 -6.45 -2.05
CA ALA A 7 -3.53 -7.74 -1.39
C ALA A 7 -2.76 -8.75 -2.27
N ALA A 8 -2.93 -8.64 -3.59
CA ALA A 8 -2.29 -9.51 -4.58
C ALA A 8 -0.99 -8.93 -5.17
N ALA A 9 -0.64 -7.69 -4.81
CA ALA A 9 0.55 -7.03 -5.33
C ALA A 9 1.83 -7.66 -4.75
N THR A 10 2.73 -8.07 -5.63
CA THR A 10 4.04 -8.66 -5.28
C THR A 10 5.18 -7.83 -5.86
N ARG A 11 6.37 -7.91 -5.26
CA ARG A 11 7.50 -7.04 -5.66
C ARG A 11 7.92 -7.21 -7.11
N ASN A 12 7.94 -8.43 -7.62
CA ASN A 12 8.24 -8.73 -9.02
C ASN A 12 7.25 -8.13 -10.05
N GLN A 13 6.11 -7.59 -9.60
CA GLN A 13 5.18 -6.84 -10.45
C GLN A 13 5.53 -5.35 -10.52
N MET A 14 6.45 -4.86 -9.68
CA MET A 14 6.94 -3.48 -9.68
C MET A 14 8.18 -3.33 -10.55
N LYS A 15 8.20 -2.28 -11.37
CA LYS A 15 9.32 -1.98 -12.28
C LYS A 15 9.59 -0.49 -12.33
N ILE A 16 10.84 -0.14 -12.64
CA ILE A 16 11.21 1.24 -12.97
C ILE A 16 10.77 1.53 -14.41
N VAL A 17 10.09 2.66 -14.62
CA VAL A 17 9.74 3.17 -15.95
C VAL A 17 10.98 3.83 -16.54
N ARG A 18 11.67 3.12 -17.44
CA ARG A 18 12.93 3.60 -18.04
C ARG A 18 12.71 4.74 -19.04
N GLU A 19 11.53 4.86 -19.65
CA GLU A 19 11.20 5.89 -20.64
C GLU A 19 10.94 7.27 -20.02
N ALA A 20 10.68 7.36 -18.71
CA ALA A 20 10.53 8.63 -17.98
C ALA A 20 11.88 9.27 -17.59
N ALA A 21 13.01 8.59 -17.86
CA ALA A 21 14.36 9.01 -17.48
C ALA A 21 14.92 10.23 -18.25
N GLY A 22 14.04 11.01 -18.90
CA GLY A 22 14.36 12.35 -19.41
C GLY A 22 14.20 13.46 -18.37
N GLY A 23 13.52 13.17 -17.25
CA GLY A 23 13.41 14.06 -16.08
C GLY A 23 14.10 13.45 -14.86
N ASN A 24 14.63 14.27 -13.95
CA ASN A 24 15.36 13.88 -12.74
C ASN A 24 14.54 13.05 -11.70
N GLN A 25 13.37 12.50 -12.05
CA GLN A 25 12.53 11.73 -11.14
C GLN A 25 12.30 10.33 -11.68
N GLN A 26 12.74 9.33 -10.91
CA GLN A 26 12.46 7.92 -11.21
C GLN A 26 10.97 7.64 -10.97
N LEU A 27 10.28 7.23 -12.04
CA LEU A 27 8.89 6.78 -11.98
C LEU A 27 8.86 5.26 -11.90
N TRP A 28 8.03 4.72 -11.00
CA TRP A 28 7.83 3.29 -10.84
C TRP A 28 6.43 2.90 -11.29
N GLU A 29 6.30 1.71 -11.86
CA GLU A 29 5.02 1.12 -12.25
C GLU A 29 4.76 -0.19 -11.51
N LEU A 30 3.49 -0.47 -11.23
CA LEU A 30 3.00 -1.76 -10.74
C LEU A 30 1.88 -2.25 -11.65
N ALA A 31 2.07 -3.43 -12.22
CA ALA A 31 1.01 -4.11 -12.95
C ALA A 31 0.07 -4.83 -11.97
N VAL A 32 -1.15 -4.33 -11.83
CA VAL A 32 -2.20 -4.95 -11.00
C VAL A 32 -3.27 -5.64 -11.85
N LEU A 33 -3.81 -6.75 -11.33
CA LEU A 33 -4.91 -7.48 -11.96
C LEU A 33 -6.26 -7.00 -11.39
N GLY A 34 -7.02 -6.25 -12.19
CA GLY A 34 -8.32 -5.73 -11.79
C GLY A 34 -9.49 -6.68 -12.06
N LYS A 35 -10.70 -6.22 -11.68
CA LYS A 35 -11.97 -6.95 -11.92
C LYS A 35 -12.13 -7.29 -13.41
N GLY A 36 -12.47 -8.54 -13.70
CA GLY A 36 -12.58 -9.05 -15.08
C GLY A 36 -11.24 -9.39 -15.73
N ARG A 37 -10.19 -9.64 -14.93
CA ARG A 37 -8.81 -9.97 -15.38
C ARG A 37 -8.17 -8.88 -16.24
N LYS A 38 -8.68 -7.66 -16.20
CA LYS A 38 -8.09 -6.51 -16.91
C LYS A 38 -6.86 -6.04 -16.13
N ARG A 39 -5.69 -6.05 -16.77
CA ARG A 39 -4.46 -5.47 -16.22
C ARG A 39 -4.58 -3.96 -16.19
N ARG A 40 -4.08 -3.34 -15.12
CA ARG A 40 -3.94 -1.90 -14.98
C ARG A 40 -2.54 -1.61 -14.47
N THR A 41 -1.98 -0.50 -14.91
CA THR A 41 -0.70 -0.01 -14.42
C THR A 41 -0.96 1.12 -13.44
N VAL A 42 -0.34 1.06 -12.27
CA VAL A 42 -0.36 2.14 -11.27
C VAL A 42 1.05 2.68 -11.14
N PHE A 43 1.19 4.00 -11.19
CA PHE A 43 2.47 4.66 -11.08
C PHE A 43 2.74 5.16 -9.66
N PHE A 44 4.01 5.14 -9.26
CA PHE A 44 4.50 5.56 -7.96
C PHE A 44 5.69 6.49 -8.14
N SER A 45 5.77 7.52 -7.31
CA SER A 45 6.97 8.34 -7.19
C SER A 45 8.04 7.61 -6.37
N GLU A 46 9.29 8.01 -6.55
CA GLU A 46 10.43 7.55 -5.75
C GLU A 46 10.18 7.62 -4.25
N ARG A 47 9.59 8.72 -3.74
CA ARG A 47 9.23 8.86 -2.33
C ARG A 47 8.32 7.74 -1.82
N VAL A 48 7.38 7.26 -2.63
CA VAL A 48 6.51 6.14 -2.22
C VAL A 48 7.30 4.84 -2.21
N VAL A 49 8.22 4.66 -3.16
CA VAL A 49 9.09 3.49 -3.20
C VAL A 49 10.06 3.47 -2.02
N ASP A 50 10.59 4.60 -1.59
CA ASP A 50 11.43 4.67 -0.38
C ASP A 50 10.65 4.28 0.88
N ALA A 51 9.39 4.68 0.98
CA ALA A 51 8.52 4.22 2.06
C ALA A 51 8.26 2.70 1.98
N LEU A 52 8.15 2.14 0.78
CA LEU A 52 8.06 0.70 0.59
C LEU A 52 9.35 -0.02 0.98
N ARG A 53 10.53 0.51 0.62
CA ARG A 53 11.83 -0.02 1.04
C ARG A 53 11.96 -0.06 2.56
N ALA A 54 11.63 1.04 3.24
CA ALA A 54 11.61 1.10 4.69
C ALA A 54 10.66 0.04 5.30
N HIS A 55 9.45 -0.08 4.77
CA HIS A 55 8.48 -1.10 5.19
C HIS A 55 8.98 -2.54 4.96
N TRP A 56 9.79 -2.78 3.93
CA TRP A 56 10.40 -4.08 3.68
C TRP A 56 11.55 -4.36 4.64
N ALA A 57 12.39 -3.35 4.92
CA ALA A 57 13.45 -3.43 5.91
C ALA A 57 12.90 -3.72 7.32
N ASP A 58 11.78 -3.11 7.71
CA ASP A 58 11.07 -3.38 8.97
C ASP A 58 10.63 -4.85 9.11
N ARG A 59 10.51 -5.58 8.00
CA ARG A 59 10.15 -7.01 7.96
C ARG A 59 11.37 -7.94 7.78
N GLY A 60 12.58 -7.38 7.67
CA GLY A 60 13.78 -8.15 7.37
C GLY A 60 13.85 -8.67 5.93
N HIS A 61 13.18 -8.02 4.98
CA HIS A 61 13.19 -8.41 3.57
C HIS A 61 13.86 -7.34 2.70
N ASP A 62 14.52 -7.78 1.63
CA ASP A 62 15.12 -6.89 0.64
C ASP A 62 14.10 -6.51 -0.43
N PHE A 63 13.77 -5.22 -0.52
CA PHE A 63 12.86 -4.71 -1.56
C PHE A 63 13.52 -4.70 -2.93
N ASP A 64 14.84 -4.50 -3.03
CA ASP A 64 15.50 -4.36 -4.32
C ASP A 64 15.77 -5.72 -5.00
N ASP A 65 15.42 -6.85 -4.34
CA ASP A 65 15.27 -8.16 -4.97
C ASP A 65 14.07 -8.17 -5.94
N GLU A 66 14.35 -7.88 -7.21
CA GLU A 66 13.34 -7.79 -8.27
C GLU A 66 12.60 -9.10 -8.57
N ILE A 67 13.19 -10.26 -8.24
CA ILE A 67 12.56 -11.56 -8.48
C ILE A 67 11.71 -12.03 -7.29
N SER A 68 11.66 -11.25 -6.20
CA SER A 68 10.89 -11.55 -5.01
C SER A 68 9.39 -11.63 -5.29
N TYR A 69 8.77 -12.72 -4.87
CA TYR A 69 7.32 -12.94 -4.90
C TYR A 69 6.63 -12.49 -3.60
N LEU A 70 7.36 -11.87 -2.67
CA LEU A 70 6.77 -11.37 -1.44
C LEU A 70 5.82 -10.21 -1.73
N ALA A 71 4.80 -10.08 -0.87
CA ALA A 71 3.81 -9.04 -1.03
C ALA A 71 4.42 -7.65 -0.83
N VAL A 72 4.02 -6.70 -1.66
CA VAL A 72 4.44 -5.29 -1.56
C VAL A 72 4.08 -4.75 -0.18
N ILE A 73 2.87 -5.07 0.31
CA ILE A 73 2.40 -4.76 1.66
C ILE A 73 2.10 -6.06 2.41
N SER A 74 2.73 -6.22 3.57
CA SER A 74 2.59 -7.37 4.46
C SER A 74 2.63 -6.90 5.92
N ALA A 75 2.32 -7.79 6.85
CA ALA A 75 2.35 -7.49 8.27
C ALA A 75 3.79 -7.25 8.77
N VAL A 76 3.99 -6.19 9.56
CA VAL A 76 5.22 -5.96 10.35
C VAL A 76 5.04 -6.52 11.76
N VAL A 77 3.83 -6.41 12.31
CA VAL A 77 3.45 -6.98 13.60
C VAL A 77 2.35 -8.00 13.38
N VAL A 78 2.58 -9.24 13.80
CA VAL A 78 1.60 -10.32 13.67
C VAL A 78 0.78 -10.43 14.97
N PRO A 79 -0.55 -10.23 14.92
CA PRO A 79 -1.41 -10.45 16.08
C PRO A 79 -1.25 -11.86 16.64
N ALA A 80 -1.43 -12.03 17.96
CA ALA A 80 -1.26 -13.31 18.65
C ALA A 80 -2.31 -14.38 18.29
N THR A 81 -3.17 -14.14 17.29
CA THR A 81 -4.20 -15.09 16.86
C THR A 81 -3.59 -16.21 16.02
N HIS A 82 -4.11 -17.43 16.18
CA HIS A 82 -3.60 -18.62 15.47
C HIS A 82 -3.62 -18.42 13.94
N SER A 83 -4.70 -17.88 13.39
CA SER A 83 -4.84 -17.64 11.95
C SER A 83 -3.83 -16.62 11.42
N ALA A 84 -3.48 -15.59 12.20
CA ALA A 84 -2.49 -14.59 11.79
C ALA A 84 -1.07 -15.17 11.84
N LYS A 85 -0.73 -15.88 12.92
CA LYS A 85 0.55 -16.60 13.04
C LYS A 85 0.74 -17.59 11.90
N LYS A 86 -0.23 -18.46 11.66
CA LYS A 86 -0.18 -19.46 10.57
C LYS A 86 0.03 -18.84 9.18
N LYS A 87 -0.51 -17.63 8.95
CA LYS A 87 -0.41 -16.95 7.66
C LYS A 87 0.90 -16.19 7.49
N HIS A 88 1.36 -15.52 8.53
CA HIS A 88 2.44 -14.54 8.44
C HIS A 88 3.77 -15.01 9.03
N LEU A 89 3.79 -16.10 9.82
CA LEU A 89 4.99 -16.64 10.43
C LEU A 89 5.34 -18.01 9.84
N ASP A 90 6.63 -18.28 9.69
CA ASP A 90 7.15 -19.61 9.38
C ASP A 90 7.28 -20.48 10.65
N THR A 91 7.90 -21.66 10.51
CA THR A 91 8.13 -22.58 11.65
C THR A 91 9.13 -22.05 12.67
N ARG A 92 9.92 -21.03 12.33
CA ARG A 92 10.88 -20.36 13.21
C ARG A 92 10.28 -19.13 13.88
N GLY A 93 9.08 -18.72 13.48
CA GLY A 93 8.43 -17.50 13.97
C GLY A 93 8.85 -16.24 13.21
N GLU A 94 9.49 -16.39 12.05
CA GLU A 94 9.94 -15.28 11.20
C GLU A 94 8.85 -14.87 10.21
N LEU A 95 8.87 -13.60 9.79
CA LEU A 95 7.92 -13.07 8.83
C LEU A 95 8.11 -13.73 7.45
N THR A 96 7.04 -14.31 6.91
CA THR A 96 7.08 -14.97 5.59
C THR A 96 6.95 -13.99 4.42
N GLY A 97 6.64 -12.72 4.69
CA GLY A 97 6.28 -11.74 3.67
C GLY A 97 4.94 -11.99 2.97
N SER A 98 4.11 -12.90 3.50
CA SER A 98 2.78 -13.20 2.95
C SER A 98 1.86 -11.98 2.97
N GLY A 99 1.18 -11.72 1.85
CA GLY A 99 0.28 -10.57 1.70
C GLY A 99 -0.89 -10.58 2.67
N LEU A 100 -1.38 -9.40 3.01
CA LEU A 100 -2.56 -9.24 3.85
C LEU A 100 -3.80 -9.82 3.17
N ALA A 101 -4.76 -10.33 3.95
CA ALA A 101 -6.06 -10.67 3.36
C ALA A 101 -6.77 -9.37 2.93
N PRO A 102 -7.52 -9.35 1.81
CA PRO A 102 -8.22 -8.16 1.34
C PRO A 102 -9.13 -7.52 2.39
N ALA A 103 -9.76 -8.33 3.25
CA ALA A 103 -10.58 -7.87 4.36
C ALA A 103 -9.76 -7.23 5.50
N SER A 104 -8.53 -7.71 5.72
CA SER A 104 -7.64 -7.21 6.77
C SER A 104 -7.08 -5.83 6.45
N ILE A 105 -6.93 -5.46 5.18
CA ILE A 105 -6.41 -4.14 4.78
C ILE A 105 -7.30 -3.01 5.32
N TYR A 106 -8.62 -3.15 5.17
CA TYR A 106 -9.58 -2.17 5.70
C TYR A 106 -9.44 -2.05 7.22
N LEU A 107 -9.46 -3.19 7.92
CA LEU A 107 -9.35 -3.22 9.38
C LEU A 107 -8.03 -2.62 9.88
N LEU A 108 -6.92 -2.91 9.21
CA LEU A 108 -5.61 -2.37 9.56
C LEU A 108 -5.57 -0.86 9.40
N LEU A 109 -6.01 -0.35 8.24
CA LEU A 109 -6.02 1.08 8.00
C LEU A 109 -6.94 1.82 8.98
N THR A 110 -8.14 1.29 9.24
CA THR A 110 -9.04 1.91 10.23
C THR A 110 -8.43 1.88 11.63
N THR A 111 -7.83 0.75 12.03
CA THR A 111 -7.19 0.62 13.34
C THR A 111 -5.99 1.57 13.49
N ILE A 112 -5.15 1.72 12.46
CA ILE A 112 -4.00 2.63 12.48
C ILE A 112 -4.48 4.09 12.59
N LEU A 113 -5.45 4.49 11.76
CA LEU A 113 -5.97 5.86 11.78
C LEU A 113 -6.66 6.19 13.12
N GLU A 114 -7.43 5.25 13.67
CA GLU A 114 -8.01 5.40 15.00
C GLU A 114 -6.94 5.47 16.10
N ARG A 115 -5.86 4.68 15.98
CA ARG A 115 -4.76 4.70 16.94
C ARG A 115 -4.02 6.01 16.90
N ILE A 116 -3.70 6.54 15.72
CA ILE A 116 -3.12 7.87 15.52
C ILE A 116 -4.03 8.96 16.11
N ALA A 117 -5.34 8.87 15.83
CA ALA A 117 -6.31 9.83 16.35
C ALA A 117 -6.39 9.83 17.89
N LYS A 118 -6.23 8.65 18.52
CA LYS A 118 -6.24 8.46 19.98
C LYS A 118 -4.88 8.72 20.64
N ASP A 119 -3.80 8.78 19.87
CA ASP A 119 -2.45 8.98 20.40
C ASP A 119 -2.22 10.44 20.81
N LYS A 120 -2.28 10.69 22.11
CA LYS A 120 -2.14 12.04 22.70
C LYS A 120 -0.72 12.59 22.58
N SER A 121 0.31 11.78 22.29
CA SER A 121 1.67 12.29 22.13
C SER A 121 1.92 12.94 20.77
N LEU A 122 1.04 12.70 19.79
CA LEU A 122 1.13 13.33 18.48
C LEU A 122 0.61 14.78 18.55
N PRO A 123 1.28 15.75 17.88
CA PRO A 123 0.86 17.15 17.86
C PRO A 123 -0.33 17.37 16.90
N LEU A 124 -1.45 16.70 17.18
CA LEU A 124 -2.70 16.79 16.41
C LEU A 124 -3.75 17.59 17.17
N THR A 125 -4.41 18.50 16.47
CA THR A 125 -5.55 19.29 16.97
C THR A 125 -6.78 18.40 17.21
N ALA A 126 -7.73 18.90 18.02
CA ALA A 126 -8.98 18.18 18.26
C ALA A 126 -9.78 17.89 16.97
N VAL A 127 -9.76 18.84 16.03
CA VAL A 127 -10.41 18.72 14.72
C VAL A 127 -9.75 17.65 13.86
N GLU A 128 -8.42 17.58 13.81
CA GLU A 128 -7.68 16.56 13.06
C GLU A 128 -7.91 15.16 13.63
N ARG A 129 -8.02 15.02 14.96
CA ARG A 129 -8.31 13.75 15.62
C ARG A 129 -9.73 13.27 15.31
N GLU A 130 -10.71 14.17 15.37
CA GLU A 130 -12.09 13.86 15.01
C GLU A 130 -12.20 13.51 13.52
N LEU A 131 -11.46 14.22 12.66
CA LEU A 131 -11.34 13.93 11.24
C LEU A 131 -10.79 12.52 11.05
N LEU A 132 -9.63 12.16 11.60
CA LEU A 132 -9.04 10.82 11.48
C LEU A 132 -9.98 9.69 11.94
N CYS A 133 -10.71 9.89 13.05
CA CYS A 133 -11.71 8.94 13.55
C CYS A 133 -12.92 8.77 12.60
N ARG A 134 -13.43 9.86 12.01
CA ARG A 134 -14.60 9.84 11.10
C ARG A 134 -14.25 9.45 9.66
N VAL A 135 -13.07 9.86 9.21
CA VAL A 135 -12.55 9.66 7.85
C VAL A 135 -12.15 8.21 7.65
N ALA A 136 -11.58 7.54 8.65
CA ALA A 136 -11.08 6.18 8.48
C ALA A 136 -12.10 5.19 7.85
N PRO A 137 -13.37 5.11 8.29
CA PRO A 137 -14.36 4.23 7.65
C PRO A 137 -14.94 4.77 6.34
N HIS A 138 -15.12 6.10 6.23
CA HIS A 138 -15.87 6.74 5.13
C HIS A 138 -14.98 7.19 3.95
N VAL A 139 -13.78 7.69 4.18
CA VAL A 139 -12.83 8.11 3.15
C VAL A 139 -12.21 6.90 2.45
N LEU A 140 -11.97 5.77 3.11
CA LEU A 140 -11.55 4.57 2.36
C LEU A 140 -12.63 4.03 1.43
N ARG A 141 -13.92 4.17 1.78
CA ARG A 141 -15.03 3.82 0.88
C ARG A 141 -15.26 4.87 -0.23
N HIS A 142 -15.17 6.16 0.07
CA HIS A 142 -15.50 7.24 -0.86
C HIS A 142 -14.30 7.80 -1.63
N THR A 143 -13.09 7.85 -1.08
CA THR A 143 -11.87 8.25 -1.82
C THR A 143 -11.54 7.26 -2.93
N TRP A 144 -11.90 5.97 -2.82
CA TRP A 144 -11.83 5.07 -3.99
C TRP A 144 -12.88 5.35 -5.07
N ALA A 145 -13.98 6.05 -4.75
CA ALA A 145 -15.00 6.49 -5.70
C ALA A 145 -14.77 7.93 -6.21
N THR A 146 -14.14 8.79 -5.40
CA THR A 146 -14.03 10.24 -5.61
C THR A 146 -12.60 10.70 -5.92
N ASP A 147 -11.54 9.93 -5.62
CA ASP A 147 -10.17 10.27 -6.09
C ASP A 147 -10.02 10.08 -7.61
N ALA A 148 -10.92 9.33 -8.24
CA ALA A 148 -11.09 9.34 -9.70
C ALA A 148 -11.64 10.68 -10.25
N VAL A 149 -12.13 11.58 -9.38
CA VAL A 149 -12.84 12.82 -9.77
C VAL A 149 -12.27 14.09 -9.11
N ALA A 150 -11.66 14.01 -7.92
CA ALA A 150 -11.41 15.19 -7.08
C ALA A 150 -9.95 15.66 -6.98
N ARG A 151 -8.96 14.87 -7.41
CA ARG A 151 -7.59 15.38 -7.54
C ARG A 151 -7.31 15.60 -9.01
N LYS A 152 -7.27 16.87 -9.40
CA LYS A 152 -6.64 17.36 -10.63
C LYS A 152 -5.29 16.65 -10.81
N MET A 153 -5.31 15.50 -11.48
CA MET A 153 -4.18 14.99 -12.23
C MET A 153 -3.75 16.16 -13.12
N PRO A 154 -2.45 16.50 -13.17
CA PRO A 154 -1.97 17.23 -14.34
C PRO A 154 -2.50 16.48 -15.56
N LEU A 155 -3.18 17.19 -16.45
CA LEU A 155 -3.83 16.61 -17.62
C LEU A 155 -2.84 16.00 -18.63
N ASP A 156 -1.55 15.98 -18.35
CA ASP A 156 -0.53 15.32 -19.16
C ASP A 156 -0.19 13.94 -18.61
N VAL A 157 -1.12 12.98 -18.78
CA VAL A 157 -0.84 11.67 -19.40
C VAL A 157 -2.17 11.14 -19.97
N VAL A 158 -2.81 11.91 -20.86
CA VAL A 158 -3.81 11.40 -21.79
C VAL A 158 -3.34 11.77 -23.19
N HIS A 159 -2.36 11.03 -23.68
CA HIS A 159 -2.13 10.71 -25.09
C HIS A 159 -0.78 10.04 -25.21
N PHE A 160 -0.75 8.80 -25.69
CA PHE A 160 0.09 8.38 -26.81
C PHE A 160 -0.48 7.06 -27.36
N GLY A 161 -0.94 7.11 -28.61
CA GLY A 161 -1.14 5.97 -29.53
C GLY A 161 -2.36 5.09 -29.29
#